data_AF-A0A929YFI8-F1
#
_entry.id   AF-A0A929YFI8-F1
#
_cell.length_a   1.000
_cell.length_b   1.000
_cell.length_c   1.000
_cell.angle_alpha   90.00
_cell.angle_beta   90.00
_cell.angle_gamma   90.00
#
_symmetry.space_group_name_H-M   'P 1'
#
loop_
_entity.id
_entity.type
_entity.pdbx_description
1 polymer ?
#
loop_
_entity_poly.entity_id
_entity_poly.type
_entity_poly.pdbx_seq_one_letter_code
_entity_poly.pdbx_strand_id
1 'polypeptide(L)'
;MLILFYIYDRDLPAIKRKFAFRPLLWDFPKNDLEIIRQDWQTIVDKVKGGLAHELSEGDTFYLAACRKGSGGSKEALRKQPFSSELAKSRAFSLKPSYVNKMVELANTKEDNQNDSLFSSEYQASAGFSNIVKMRLHKFIGKTIKELAIELDFHNLNNDKSYRRSLVIRMLGGKTKQLKELVEADIELKVITVRDKFKPKEDMSFPYFSYFEISEQEWEDSEFFKILEHKFLFAVFEEKDDGEMIFRGANFWNMPYEDKLEAQKVWEKTKSQIIVGHAKDLPKKSENRVAHVRPHAKNASDTLDTPQGIQLVKKCFWLNSSYIQSQLRQIFKS
;
A
#
# COMPACT_ATOMS: atom_id res chain seq x y z
N MET A 1 -27.81 -3.64 0.23
CA MET A 1 -27.33 -3.13 1.54
C MET A 1 -27.76 -1.66 1.70
N LEU A 2 -28.35 -1.25 2.82
CA LEU A 2 -28.70 0.17 3.06
C LEU A 2 -27.54 0.90 3.74
N ILE A 3 -27.12 2.04 3.19
CA ILE A 3 -25.99 2.83 3.70
C ILE A 3 -26.42 4.27 3.94
N LEU A 4 -26.10 4.77 5.12
CA LEU A 4 -26.41 6.13 5.56
C LEU A 4 -25.09 6.87 5.83
N PHE A 5 -24.77 7.84 4.99
CA PHE A 5 -23.54 8.63 5.13
C PHE A 5 -23.82 9.88 5.97
N TYR A 6 -23.04 10.07 7.04
CA TYR A 6 -23.13 11.26 7.89
C TYR A 6 -21.76 11.91 8.06
N ILE A 7 -21.76 13.22 8.29
CA ILE A 7 -20.52 13.97 8.56
C ILE A 7 -20.09 13.69 9.99
N TYR A 8 -18.89 13.15 10.16
CA TYR A 8 -18.29 12.96 11.47
C TYR A 8 -17.81 14.29 12.02
N ASP A 9 -18.23 14.59 13.24
CA ASP A 9 -17.75 15.72 14.04
C ASP A 9 -17.55 15.20 15.46
N ARG A 10 -16.34 15.40 15.99
CA ARG A 10 -15.92 14.92 17.32
C ARG A 10 -16.63 15.69 18.43
N ASP A 11 -16.98 16.94 18.20
CA ASP A 11 -17.56 17.84 19.18
C ASP A 11 -19.10 17.76 19.21
N LEU A 12 -19.71 17.08 18.24
CA LEU A 12 -21.15 16.88 18.15
C LEU A 12 -21.59 15.46 18.60
N PRO A 13 -22.61 15.37 19.47
CA PRO A 13 -23.28 14.11 19.77
C PRO A 13 -23.82 13.43 18.50
N ALA A 14 -23.80 12.09 18.46
CA ALA A 14 -24.17 11.30 17.28
C ALA A 14 -25.56 11.67 16.71
N ILE A 15 -26.55 11.92 17.56
CA ILE A 15 -27.92 12.29 17.14
C ILE A 15 -28.02 13.66 16.44
N LYS A 16 -27.02 14.53 16.64
CA LYS A 16 -26.96 15.85 15.99
C LYS A 16 -26.14 15.84 14.70
N ARG A 17 -25.49 14.72 14.36
CA ARG A 17 -24.70 14.61 13.13
C ARG A 17 -25.63 14.60 11.93
N LYS A 18 -25.26 15.33 10.89
CA LYS A 18 -26.08 15.50 9.69
C LYS A 18 -25.72 14.43 8.66
N PHE A 19 -26.74 13.84 8.04
CA PHE A 19 -26.55 13.01 6.86
C PHE A 19 -26.02 13.86 5.71
N ALA A 20 -24.89 13.43 5.13
CA ALA A 20 -24.20 14.13 4.06
C ALA A 20 -24.86 13.86 2.70
N PHE A 21 -25.37 12.63 2.52
CA PHE A 21 -25.90 12.13 1.27
C PHE A 21 -27.26 11.46 1.46
N ARG A 22 -27.98 11.24 0.37
CA ARG A 22 -29.22 10.44 0.39
C ARG A 22 -28.88 9.00 0.82
N PRO A 23 -29.80 8.30 1.51
CA PRO A 23 -29.65 6.88 1.77
C PRO A 23 -29.35 6.11 0.49
N LEU A 24 -28.30 5.31 0.50
CA LEU A 24 -27.88 4.51 -0.64
C LEU A 24 -28.34 3.08 -0.43
N LEU A 25 -29.20 2.57 -1.33
CA LEU A 25 -29.43 1.14 -1.44
C LEU A 25 -28.41 0.58 -2.43
N TRP A 26 -27.39 -0.09 -1.88
CA TRP A 26 -26.28 -0.61 -2.65
C TRP A 26 -26.47 -2.08 -3.00
N ASP A 27 -26.45 -2.36 -4.29
CA ASP A 27 -26.26 -3.69 -4.85
C ASP A 27 -24.90 -3.74 -5.53
N PHE A 28 -24.14 -4.78 -5.22
CA PHE A 28 -22.78 -4.89 -5.71
C PHE A 28 -22.78 -5.20 -7.22
N PRO A 29 -22.01 -4.46 -8.03
CA PRO A 29 -21.80 -4.80 -9.43
C PRO A 29 -21.25 -6.23 -9.57
N LYS A 30 -21.62 -6.94 -10.65
CA LYS A 30 -21.18 -8.33 -10.88
C LYS A 30 -19.65 -8.49 -10.87
N ASN A 31 -18.93 -7.55 -11.48
CA ASN A 31 -17.47 -7.55 -11.54
C ASN A 31 -16.86 -7.38 -10.14
N ASP A 32 -17.42 -6.48 -9.32
CA ASP A 32 -16.95 -6.24 -7.96
C ASP A 32 -17.24 -7.46 -7.05
N LEU A 33 -18.38 -8.13 -7.23
CA LEU A 33 -18.71 -9.37 -6.50
C LEU A 33 -17.74 -10.51 -6.77
N GLU A 34 -17.21 -10.61 -7.99
CA GLU A 34 -16.20 -11.63 -8.31
C GLU A 34 -14.90 -11.37 -7.54
N ILE A 35 -14.46 -10.12 -7.47
CA ILE A 35 -13.29 -9.72 -6.66
C ILE A 35 -13.56 -10.00 -5.17
N ILE A 36 -14.73 -9.62 -4.65
CA ILE A 36 -15.10 -9.87 -3.24
C ILE A 36 -15.13 -11.38 -2.93
N ARG A 37 -15.59 -12.22 -3.86
CA ARG A 37 -15.57 -13.67 -3.72
C ARG A 37 -14.15 -14.21 -3.64
N GLN A 38 -13.25 -13.73 -4.50
CA GLN A 38 -11.84 -14.10 -4.51
C GLN A 38 -11.12 -13.64 -3.22
N ASP A 39 -11.44 -12.44 -2.74
CA ASP A 39 -10.93 -11.91 -1.48
C ASP A 39 -11.37 -12.77 -0.28
N TRP A 40 -12.67 -13.12 -0.23
CA TRP A 40 -13.20 -14.02 0.80
C TRP A 40 -12.49 -15.37 0.77
N GLN A 41 -12.30 -15.94 -0.42
CA GLN A 41 -11.62 -17.22 -0.60
C GLN A 41 -10.17 -17.15 -0.11
N THR A 42 -9.45 -16.07 -0.45
CA THR A 42 -8.08 -15.82 0.02
C THR A 42 -7.99 -15.80 1.54
N ILE A 43 -8.91 -15.10 2.21
CA ILE A 43 -8.97 -15.03 3.67
C ILE A 43 -9.27 -16.41 4.27
N VAL A 44 -10.27 -17.11 3.73
CA VAL A 44 -10.68 -18.43 4.22
C VAL A 44 -9.58 -19.46 4.03
N ASP A 45 -8.85 -19.43 2.93
CA ASP A 45 -7.76 -20.37 2.65
C ASP A 45 -6.58 -20.16 3.61
N LYS A 46 -6.23 -18.91 3.94
CA LYS A 46 -5.25 -18.64 5.01
C LYS A 46 -5.70 -19.20 6.35
N VAL A 47 -6.98 -19.03 6.72
CA VAL A 47 -7.51 -19.58 7.98
C VAL A 47 -7.47 -21.11 7.97
N LYS A 48 -7.89 -21.75 6.87
CA LYS A 48 -7.84 -23.21 6.71
C LYS A 48 -6.40 -23.76 6.67
N GLY A 49 -5.45 -22.94 6.22
CA GLY A 49 -4.02 -23.26 6.25
C GLY A 49 -3.35 -23.09 7.61
N GLY A 50 -4.08 -22.67 8.66
CA GLY A 50 -3.49 -22.40 9.99
C GLY A 50 -2.71 -21.08 10.07
N LEU A 51 -2.92 -20.17 9.11
CA LEU A 51 -2.19 -18.91 8.94
C LEU A 51 -3.09 -17.68 9.21
N ALA A 52 -4.11 -17.81 10.05
CA ALA A 52 -4.98 -16.69 10.42
C ALA A 52 -4.23 -15.58 11.18
N HIS A 53 -3.17 -15.93 11.92
CA HIS A 53 -2.29 -14.98 12.60
C HIS A 53 -1.50 -14.09 11.61
N GLU A 54 -1.27 -14.56 10.38
CA GLU A 54 -0.60 -13.83 9.30
C GLU A 54 -1.53 -13.02 8.41
N LEU A 55 -2.85 -13.02 8.67
CA LEU A 55 -3.80 -12.25 7.87
C LEU A 55 -3.42 -10.77 7.86
N SER A 56 -3.56 -10.15 6.70
CA SER A 56 -3.25 -8.74 6.44
C SER A 56 -4.36 -8.12 5.62
N GLU A 57 -4.66 -6.84 5.85
CA GLU A 57 -5.61 -6.11 4.98
C GLU A 57 -5.08 -5.98 3.54
N GLY A 58 -3.77 -6.08 3.36
CA GLY A 58 -3.13 -6.10 2.05
C GLY A 58 -3.29 -7.39 1.27
N ASP A 59 -3.73 -8.49 1.89
CA ASP A 59 -3.88 -9.78 1.21
C ASP A 59 -4.90 -9.69 0.06
N THR A 60 -5.92 -8.86 0.23
CA THR A 60 -7.11 -8.75 -0.62
C THR A 60 -7.28 -7.37 -1.26
N PHE A 61 -8.32 -7.17 -2.07
CA PHE A 61 -8.56 -5.93 -2.83
C PHE A 61 -9.71 -5.08 -2.29
N TYR A 62 -10.94 -5.61 -2.21
CA TYR A 62 -12.14 -4.88 -1.80
C TYR A 62 -12.66 -5.33 -0.43
N LEU A 63 -12.59 -6.63 -0.14
CA LEU A 63 -12.99 -7.21 1.14
C LEU A 63 -11.75 -7.50 1.99
N ALA A 64 -11.58 -6.80 3.10
CA ALA A 64 -10.48 -7.00 4.03
C ALA A 64 -10.90 -7.81 5.27
N ALA A 65 -9.91 -8.42 5.94
CA ALA A 65 -10.06 -8.99 7.27
C ALA A 65 -9.51 -8.00 8.32
N CYS A 66 -10.28 -6.97 8.68
CA CYS A 66 -9.84 -5.95 9.63
C CYS A 66 -9.84 -6.48 11.07
N ARG A 67 -9.00 -5.90 11.93
CA ARG A 67 -8.95 -6.30 13.34
C ARG A 67 -10.15 -5.81 14.13
N LYS A 68 -10.52 -6.60 15.15
CA LYS A 68 -11.54 -6.24 16.14
C LYS A 68 -10.87 -6.09 17.50
N GLY A 69 -10.35 -4.91 17.77
CA GLY A 69 -9.61 -4.60 18.99
C GLY A 69 -8.96 -3.23 18.92
N SER A 70 -8.50 -2.73 20.06
CA SER A 70 -7.84 -1.43 20.20
C SER A 70 -6.33 -1.45 19.95
N GLY A 71 -5.78 -2.53 19.39
CA GLY A 71 -4.33 -2.62 19.22
C GLY A 71 -3.57 -3.09 20.47
N GLY A 72 -2.25 -3.27 20.31
CA GLY A 72 -1.30 -3.38 21.41
C GLY A 72 -1.13 -4.77 22.04
N SER A 73 -0.15 -4.86 22.95
CA SER A 73 0.29 -6.11 23.61
C SER A 73 -0.76 -6.74 24.53
N LYS A 74 -1.79 -5.98 24.91
CA LYS A 74 -2.88 -6.42 25.81
C LYS A 74 -4.10 -6.96 25.05
N GLU A 75 -4.09 -6.95 23.71
CA GLU A 75 -5.22 -7.46 22.93
C GLU A 75 -5.40 -8.96 23.12
N ALA A 76 -6.61 -9.38 23.46
CA ALA A 76 -6.92 -10.79 23.67
C ALA A 76 -6.91 -11.56 22.34
N LEU A 77 -5.95 -12.48 22.20
CA LEU A 77 -5.85 -13.36 21.05
C LEU A 77 -6.93 -14.46 21.08
N ARG A 78 -7.14 -15.09 19.92
CA ARG A 78 -8.11 -16.15 19.67
C ARG A 78 -7.40 -17.38 19.12
N LYS A 79 -7.93 -18.56 19.45
CA LYS A 79 -7.50 -19.80 18.81
C LYS A 79 -7.92 -19.76 17.33
N GLN A 80 -7.06 -20.27 16.46
CA GLN A 80 -7.36 -20.50 15.05
C GLN A 80 -7.42 -22.01 14.78
N PRO A 81 -8.14 -22.47 13.76
CA PRO A 81 -8.09 -23.88 13.37
C PRO A 81 -6.72 -24.20 12.76
N PHE A 82 -6.31 -25.47 12.80
CA PHE A 82 -5.11 -26.01 12.13
C PHE A 82 -3.75 -25.40 12.55
N SER A 83 -3.68 -24.66 13.66
CA SER A 83 -2.43 -24.16 14.22
C SER A 83 -2.55 -23.98 15.74
N SER A 84 -1.43 -24.14 16.46
CA SER A 84 -1.32 -23.82 17.89
C SER A 84 -1.12 -22.33 18.15
N GLU A 85 -0.70 -21.57 17.15
CA GLU A 85 -0.51 -20.12 17.29
C GLU A 85 -1.85 -19.42 17.52
N LEU A 86 -1.82 -18.33 18.28
CA LEU A 86 -3.01 -17.52 18.51
C LEU A 86 -3.06 -16.38 17.50
N ALA A 87 -4.25 -16.08 17.00
CA ALA A 87 -4.49 -15.02 16.04
C ALA A 87 -5.28 -13.87 16.67
N LYS A 88 -5.12 -12.66 16.13
CA LYS A 88 -5.96 -11.52 16.51
C LYS A 88 -7.38 -11.71 16.01
N SER A 89 -8.36 -11.21 16.76
CA SER A 89 -9.75 -11.25 16.31
C SER A 89 -9.91 -10.36 15.09
N ARG A 90 -10.58 -10.86 14.06
CA ARG A 90 -10.85 -10.11 12.82
C ARG A 90 -12.33 -10.15 12.44
N ALA A 91 -12.73 -9.18 11.63
CA ALA A 91 -14.04 -9.10 11.00
C ALA A 91 -13.87 -8.80 9.50
N PHE A 92 -14.84 -9.17 8.70
CA PHE A 92 -14.88 -8.72 7.32
C PHE A 92 -15.25 -7.23 7.26
N SER A 93 -14.54 -6.47 6.44
CA SER A 93 -14.84 -5.07 6.15
C SER A 93 -14.65 -4.77 4.66
N LEU A 94 -15.39 -3.79 4.15
CA LEU A 94 -15.06 -3.18 2.85
C LEU A 94 -13.92 -2.19 3.08
N LYS A 95 -12.92 -2.21 2.19
CA LYS A 95 -11.81 -1.25 2.28
C LYS A 95 -12.31 0.20 2.14
N PRO A 96 -11.69 1.17 2.83
CA PRO A 96 -12.06 2.58 2.70
C PRO A 96 -12.07 3.09 1.25
N SER A 97 -11.13 2.63 0.43
CA SER A 97 -11.07 2.93 -1.00
C SER A 97 -12.34 2.52 -1.76
N TYR A 98 -12.86 1.32 -1.47
CA TYR A 98 -14.08 0.81 -2.08
C TYR A 98 -15.32 1.56 -1.56
N VAL A 99 -15.36 1.90 -0.26
CA VAL A 99 -16.43 2.73 0.30
C VAL A 99 -16.45 4.12 -0.36
N ASN A 100 -15.28 4.72 -0.63
CA ASN A 100 -15.19 6.00 -1.35
C ASN A 100 -15.74 5.90 -2.77
N LYS A 101 -15.45 4.80 -3.51
CA LYS A 101 -16.08 4.51 -4.81
C LYS A 101 -17.62 4.50 -4.71
N MET A 102 -18.16 3.86 -3.67
CA MET A 102 -19.61 3.80 -3.44
C MET A 102 -20.19 5.20 -3.18
N VAL A 103 -19.49 6.04 -2.40
CA VAL A 103 -19.86 7.43 -2.14
C VAL A 103 -19.85 8.26 -3.43
N GLU A 104 -18.82 8.12 -4.26
CA GLU A 104 -18.70 8.83 -5.53
C GLU A 104 -19.86 8.46 -6.48
N LEU A 105 -20.11 7.16 -6.66
CA LEU A 105 -21.17 6.66 -7.53
C LEU A 105 -22.57 7.07 -7.06
N ALA A 106 -22.79 7.15 -5.75
CA ALA A 106 -24.05 7.64 -5.19
C ALA A 106 -24.30 9.14 -5.47
N ASN A 107 -23.23 9.90 -5.73
CA ASN A 107 -23.28 11.34 -5.94
C ASN A 107 -23.28 11.76 -7.41
N THR A 108 -22.70 10.96 -8.31
CA THR A 108 -22.73 11.22 -9.75
C THR A 108 -24.01 10.68 -10.37
N LYS A 109 -24.86 11.56 -10.94
CA LYS A 109 -26.02 11.17 -11.76
C LYS A 109 -25.64 10.57 -13.13
N GLU A 110 -24.36 10.51 -13.46
CA GLU A 110 -23.85 10.03 -14.74
C GLU A 110 -23.17 8.67 -14.58
N ASP A 111 -23.69 7.73 -15.37
CA ASP A 111 -23.21 6.36 -15.51
C ASP A 111 -21.90 6.37 -16.30
N ASN A 112 -20.80 6.81 -15.68
CA ASN A 112 -19.46 6.79 -16.29
C ASN A 112 -18.87 5.36 -16.27
N GLN A 113 -19.60 4.40 -16.84
CA GLN A 113 -19.13 3.02 -17.05
C GLN A 113 -18.06 2.92 -18.15
N ASN A 114 -17.86 3.97 -18.96
CA ASN A 114 -17.05 3.91 -20.18
C ASN A 114 -15.54 4.11 -20.01
N ASP A 115 -15.04 4.49 -18.82
CA ASP A 115 -13.60 4.73 -18.58
C ASP A 115 -12.96 3.67 -17.66
N SER A 116 -13.62 2.52 -17.47
CA SER A 116 -13.03 1.41 -16.73
C SER A 116 -11.99 0.67 -17.57
N LEU A 117 -10.90 0.26 -16.92
CA LEU A 117 -9.92 -0.73 -17.38
C LEU A 117 -10.60 -1.99 -17.96
N PHE A 118 -11.83 -2.27 -17.56
CA PHE A 118 -12.59 -3.49 -17.86
C PHE A 118 -13.80 -3.18 -18.75
N SER A 119 -13.55 -2.91 -20.04
CA SER A 119 -14.63 -2.66 -21.02
C SER A 119 -15.28 -3.94 -21.58
N SER A 120 -14.91 -5.14 -21.12
CA SER A 120 -15.55 -6.39 -21.57
C SER A 120 -15.72 -7.43 -20.45
N GLU A 121 -16.88 -8.11 -20.47
CA GLU A 121 -17.26 -9.22 -19.57
C GLU A 121 -16.22 -10.36 -19.51
N TYR A 122 -15.39 -10.50 -20.56
CA TYR A 122 -14.35 -11.53 -20.66
C TYR A 122 -13.19 -11.31 -19.66
N GLN A 123 -12.94 -10.07 -19.23
CA GLN A 123 -11.84 -9.74 -18.33
C GLN A 123 -12.14 -10.03 -16.86
N ALA A 124 -13.42 -10.00 -16.44
CA ALA A 124 -13.79 -10.23 -15.03
C ALA A 124 -13.42 -11.62 -14.51
N SER A 125 -13.43 -12.65 -15.37
CA SER A 125 -13.10 -14.04 -15.00
C SER A 125 -11.61 -14.28 -14.75
N ALA A 126 -10.72 -13.48 -15.33
CA ALA A 126 -9.27 -13.63 -15.17
C ALA A 126 -8.77 -13.12 -13.81
N GLY A 127 -9.55 -12.30 -13.11
CA GLY A 127 -9.17 -11.66 -11.85
C GLY A 127 -8.30 -10.40 -12.06
N PHE A 128 -8.51 -9.40 -11.20
CA PHE A 128 -7.88 -8.08 -11.27
C PHE A 128 -6.36 -8.15 -11.47
N SER A 129 -5.67 -8.98 -10.69
CA SER A 129 -4.22 -9.11 -10.75
C SER A 129 -3.71 -9.63 -12.09
N ASN A 130 -4.40 -10.57 -12.72
CA ASN A 130 -3.94 -11.16 -13.97
C ASN A 130 -4.06 -10.17 -15.12
N ILE A 131 -5.09 -9.30 -15.11
CA ILE A 131 -5.26 -8.27 -16.14
C ILE A 131 -4.14 -7.24 -16.06
N VAL A 132 -3.84 -6.75 -14.85
CA VAL A 132 -2.72 -5.82 -14.62
C VAL A 132 -1.40 -6.44 -15.07
N LYS A 133 -1.13 -7.69 -14.69
CA LYS A 133 0.08 -8.41 -15.13
C LYS A 133 0.12 -8.57 -16.64
N MET A 134 -0.95 -9.02 -17.28
CA MET A 134 -1.03 -9.24 -18.72
C MET A 134 -0.78 -7.95 -19.51
N ARG A 135 -1.35 -6.81 -19.08
CA ARG A 135 -1.11 -5.51 -19.73
C ARG A 135 0.36 -5.11 -19.64
N LEU A 136 0.95 -5.20 -18.45
CA LEU A 136 2.34 -4.80 -18.23
C LEU A 136 3.35 -5.78 -18.85
N HIS A 137 3.02 -7.06 -18.94
CA HIS A 137 3.92 -8.08 -19.49
C HIS A 137 4.31 -7.82 -20.96
N LYS A 138 3.41 -7.22 -21.75
CA LYS A 138 3.63 -6.86 -23.17
C LYS A 138 4.80 -5.89 -23.39
N PHE A 139 5.22 -5.20 -22.34
CA PHE A 139 6.22 -4.16 -22.39
C PHE A 139 7.57 -4.58 -21.82
N ILE A 140 7.70 -5.81 -21.31
CA ILE A 140 8.96 -6.31 -20.76
C ILE A 140 10.04 -6.30 -21.85
N GLY A 141 11.22 -5.83 -21.48
CA GLY A 141 12.38 -5.73 -22.38
C GLY A 141 12.42 -4.44 -23.21
N LYS A 142 11.34 -3.65 -23.23
CA LYS A 142 11.32 -2.38 -23.97
C LYS A 142 12.02 -1.27 -23.20
N THR A 143 12.69 -0.39 -23.94
CA THR A 143 13.31 0.82 -23.44
C THR A 143 12.27 1.91 -23.20
N ILE A 144 12.60 2.92 -22.39
CA ILE A 144 11.72 4.09 -22.22
C ILE A 144 11.40 4.77 -23.57
N LYS A 145 12.36 4.82 -24.50
CA LYS A 145 12.16 5.46 -25.81
C LYS A 145 11.13 4.68 -26.65
N GLU A 146 11.25 3.35 -26.70
CA GLU A 146 10.31 2.49 -27.40
C GLU A 146 8.90 2.61 -26.81
N LEU A 147 8.80 2.59 -25.47
CA LEU A 147 7.52 2.76 -24.77
C LEU A 147 6.88 4.12 -25.04
N ALA A 148 7.68 5.19 -25.08
CA ALA A 148 7.20 6.53 -25.37
C ALA A 148 6.64 6.65 -26.79
N ILE A 149 7.25 5.98 -27.77
CA ILE A 149 6.77 5.95 -29.16
C ILE A 149 5.48 5.13 -29.26
N GLU A 150 5.47 3.92 -28.71
CA GLU A 150 4.32 3.01 -28.79
C GLU A 150 3.06 3.55 -28.09
N LEU A 151 3.24 4.32 -27.02
CA LEU A 151 2.14 4.85 -26.20
C LEU A 151 1.77 6.31 -26.50
N ASP A 152 2.42 6.91 -27.50
CA ASP A 152 2.29 8.34 -27.84
C ASP A 152 2.50 9.23 -26.60
N PHE A 153 3.63 9.01 -25.91
CA PHE A 153 3.96 9.61 -24.61
C PHE A 153 5.29 10.37 -24.66
N HIS A 154 5.32 11.43 -25.47
CA HIS A 154 6.53 12.10 -25.96
C HIS A 154 7.26 13.06 -24.99
N ASN A 155 6.91 13.09 -23.70
CA ASN A 155 7.63 13.90 -22.71
C ASN A 155 8.80 13.13 -22.07
N LEU A 156 9.95 13.00 -22.73
CA LEU A 156 11.07 12.14 -22.29
C LEU A 156 11.87 12.63 -21.07
N ASN A 157 11.29 13.42 -20.15
CA ASN A 157 11.95 13.74 -18.90
C ASN A 157 11.99 12.48 -18.01
N ASN A 158 13.09 11.71 -18.02
CA ASN A 158 13.22 10.40 -17.34
C ASN A 158 13.36 10.51 -15.80
N ASP A 159 12.60 11.41 -15.18
CA ASP A 159 12.46 11.47 -13.75
C ASP A 159 11.51 10.36 -13.23
N LYS A 160 11.42 10.22 -11.91
CA LYS A 160 10.58 9.20 -11.27
C LYS A 160 9.07 9.42 -11.53
N SER A 161 8.64 10.67 -11.69
CA SER A 161 7.24 11.04 -11.93
C SER A 161 6.81 10.66 -13.35
N TYR A 162 7.69 10.86 -14.33
CA TYR A 162 7.50 10.42 -15.69
C TYR A 162 7.39 8.90 -15.78
N ARG A 163 8.34 8.16 -15.19
CA ARG A 163 8.28 6.68 -15.19
C ARG A 163 7.00 6.17 -14.55
N ARG A 164 6.52 6.82 -13.48
CA ARG A 164 5.20 6.51 -12.89
C ARG A 164 4.07 6.73 -13.89
N SER A 165 4.04 7.88 -14.54
CA SER A 165 3.01 8.22 -15.54
C SER A 165 3.04 7.27 -16.73
N LEU A 166 4.24 6.85 -17.17
CA LEU A 166 4.42 5.86 -18.23
C LEU A 166 3.82 4.51 -17.83
N VAL A 167 4.05 4.02 -16.60
CA VAL A 167 3.42 2.78 -16.11
C VAL A 167 1.90 2.88 -16.07
N ILE A 168 1.35 4.03 -15.66
CA ILE A 168 -0.10 4.26 -15.70
C ILE A 168 -0.63 4.23 -17.14
N ARG A 169 0.10 4.82 -18.09
CA ARG A 169 -0.22 4.79 -19.52
C ARG A 169 -0.15 3.36 -20.10
N MET A 170 0.84 2.56 -19.70
CA MET A 170 0.96 1.13 -20.06
C MET A 170 -0.25 0.31 -19.57
N LEU A 171 -0.86 0.71 -18.45
CA LEU A 171 -2.11 0.14 -17.95
C LEU A 171 -3.36 0.67 -18.65
N GLY A 172 -3.23 1.62 -19.58
CA GLY A 172 -4.33 2.26 -20.29
C GLY A 172 -4.91 3.49 -19.58
N GLY A 173 -4.29 3.95 -18.50
CA GLY A 173 -4.70 5.16 -17.80
C GLY A 173 -4.44 6.43 -18.63
N LYS A 174 -5.36 7.39 -18.50
CA LYS A 174 -5.27 8.73 -19.14
C LYS A 174 -4.80 9.82 -18.16
N THR A 175 -4.92 9.54 -16.87
CA THR A 175 -4.61 10.45 -15.75
C THR A 175 -3.35 10.03 -15.00
N LYS A 176 -2.89 10.83 -14.04
CA LYS A 176 -1.71 10.51 -13.20
C LYS A 176 -1.93 9.36 -12.22
N GLN A 177 -3.18 8.95 -12.03
CA GLN A 177 -3.59 7.82 -11.20
C GLN A 177 -4.56 6.95 -11.99
N LEU A 178 -4.57 5.66 -11.67
CA LEU A 178 -5.48 4.69 -12.26
C LEU A 178 -6.56 4.36 -11.23
N LYS A 179 -7.83 4.62 -11.58
CA LYS A 179 -8.98 4.50 -10.66
C LYS A 179 -9.04 3.13 -10.01
N GLU A 180 -8.81 2.07 -10.78
CA GLU A 180 -8.94 0.70 -10.33
C GLU A 180 -7.84 0.29 -9.35
N LEU A 181 -6.63 0.87 -9.46
CA LEU A 181 -5.59 0.67 -8.43
C LEU A 181 -5.98 1.38 -7.12
N VAL A 182 -6.56 2.58 -7.23
CA VAL A 182 -7.03 3.33 -6.06
C VAL A 182 -8.16 2.59 -5.36
N GLU A 183 -9.17 2.14 -6.11
CA GLU A 183 -10.30 1.36 -5.58
C GLU A 183 -9.86 0.08 -4.88
N ALA A 184 -8.86 -0.61 -5.43
CA ALA A 184 -8.31 -1.84 -4.86
C ALA A 184 -7.27 -1.62 -3.75
N ASP A 185 -7.05 -0.36 -3.35
CA ASP A 185 -6.08 0.04 -2.32
C ASP A 185 -4.64 -0.45 -2.64
N ILE A 186 -4.22 -0.22 -3.89
CA ILE A 186 -2.90 -0.63 -4.39
C ILE A 186 -2.01 0.58 -4.61
N GLU A 187 -0.86 0.58 -3.94
CA GLU A 187 0.16 1.59 -4.14
C GLU A 187 1.16 1.18 -5.24
N LEU A 188 1.14 1.89 -6.38
CA LEU A 188 2.17 1.75 -7.41
C LEU A 188 3.51 2.30 -6.88
N LYS A 189 4.57 1.49 -6.87
CA LYS A 189 5.96 1.93 -6.65
C LYS A 189 6.79 1.63 -7.88
N VAL A 190 7.36 2.68 -8.46
CA VAL A 190 8.36 2.56 -9.53
C VAL A 190 9.74 2.45 -8.90
N ILE A 191 10.45 1.37 -9.22
CA ILE A 191 11.76 1.06 -8.66
C ILE A 191 12.78 1.03 -9.79
N THR A 192 13.84 1.83 -9.66
CA THR A 192 14.99 1.77 -10.56
C THR A 192 16.06 0.88 -9.93
N VAL A 193 16.48 -0.13 -10.69
CA VAL A 193 17.52 -1.09 -10.30
C VAL A 193 18.71 -1.02 -11.26
N ARG A 194 19.85 -1.52 -10.81
CA ARG A 194 21.00 -1.90 -11.67
C ARG A 194 21.07 -3.43 -11.76
N ASP A 195 22.20 -3.95 -12.24
CA ASP A 195 22.48 -5.39 -12.35
C ASP A 195 22.01 -6.18 -11.11
N LYS A 196 21.46 -7.37 -11.38
CA LYS A 196 20.90 -8.31 -10.39
C LYS A 196 19.87 -7.65 -9.45
N PHE A 197 18.99 -6.81 -10.01
CA PHE A 197 17.89 -6.14 -9.31
C PHE A 197 18.32 -5.26 -8.13
N LYS A 198 19.55 -4.72 -8.12
CA LYS A 198 20.02 -3.86 -7.03
C LYS A 198 19.35 -2.49 -7.09
N PRO A 199 18.48 -2.10 -6.13
CA PRO A 199 17.84 -0.78 -6.14
C PRO A 199 18.88 0.33 -5.97
N LYS A 200 18.67 1.45 -6.66
CA LYS A 200 19.53 2.64 -6.52
C LYS A 200 19.40 3.33 -5.17
N GLU A 201 18.23 3.26 -4.56
CA GLU A 201 17.87 3.96 -3.34
C GLU A 201 17.12 3.04 -2.38
N ASP A 202 17.20 3.38 -1.09
CA ASP A 202 16.26 2.88 -0.09
C ASP A 202 14.86 3.43 -0.40
N MET A 203 13.80 2.72 0.01
CA MET A 203 12.43 3.17 -0.22
C MET A 203 11.92 3.94 1.00
N SER A 204 11.75 5.26 0.88
CA SER A 204 11.17 6.08 1.94
C SER A 204 9.65 6.01 2.00
N PHE A 205 9.15 6.29 3.19
CA PHE A 205 7.75 6.62 3.48
C PHE A 205 7.63 8.08 3.96
N PRO A 206 6.40 8.61 4.12
CA PRO A 206 6.21 9.94 4.71
C PRO A 206 6.94 10.11 6.05
N TYR A 207 7.38 11.33 6.33
CA TYR A 207 7.94 11.64 7.64
C TYR A 207 6.88 11.47 8.73
N PHE A 208 7.32 11.08 9.91
CA PHE A 208 6.45 10.92 11.07
C PHE A 208 6.58 12.12 12.01
N SER A 209 5.54 12.36 12.81
CA SER A 209 5.61 13.26 13.96
C SER A 209 6.24 12.54 15.16
N TYR A 210 7.21 13.20 15.81
CA TYR A 210 7.84 12.66 17.03
C TYR A 210 6.82 12.53 18.17
N PHE A 211 5.88 13.47 18.27
CA PHE A 211 4.79 13.43 19.25
C PHE A 211 3.85 12.25 18.98
N GLU A 212 3.34 12.14 17.76
CA GLU A 212 2.36 11.10 17.43
C GLU A 212 2.93 9.69 17.64
N ILE A 213 4.18 9.43 17.22
CA ILE A 213 4.81 8.12 17.47
C ILE A 213 4.91 7.80 18.96
N SER A 214 5.15 8.81 19.82
CA SER A 214 5.27 8.57 21.26
C SER A 214 3.96 8.12 21.91
N GLU A 215 2.82 8.46 21.30
CA GLU A 215 1.47 8.17 21.79
C GLU A 215 0.78 7.01 21.06
N GLN A 216 1.22 6.66 19.85
CA GLN A 216 0.67 5.57 19.05
C GLN A 216 1.09 4.19 19.55
N GLU A 217 0.23 3.19 19.36
CA GLU A 217 0.61 1.78 19.40
C GLU A 217 1.03 1.28 18.01
N TRP A 218 1.78 0.19 17.93
CA TRP A 218 2.36 -0.29 16.67
C TRP A 218 1.30 -0.41 15.59
N GLU A 219 0.17 -1.01 15.91
CA GLU A 219 -0.78 -1.41 14.87
C GLU A 219 -1.82 -0.35 14.51
N ASP A 220 -1.83 0.74 15.27
CA ASP A 220 -2.54 1.97 14.90
C ASP A 220 -1.61 2.99 14.25
N SER A 221 -0.30 2.70 14.22
CA SER A 221 0.70 3.59 13.65
C SER A 221 0.57 3.73 12.13
N GLU A 222 0.91 4.91 11.63
CA GLU A 222 0.93 5.18 10.19
C GLU A 222 1.91 4.25 9.46
N PHE A 223 3.03 3.87 10.10
CA PHE A 223 3.98 2.95 9.48
C PHE A 223 3.37 1.55 9.32
N PHE A 224 2.66 1.03 10.32
CA PHE A 224 1.96 -0.25 10.19
C PHE A 224 0.92 -0.22 9.07
N LYS A 225 0.09 0.83 8.99
CA LYS A 225 -0.91 0.99 7.92
C LYS A 225 -0.25 0.96 6.53
N ILE A 226 0.90 1.63 6.38
CA ILE A 226 1.66 1.61 5.13
C ILE A 226 2.12 0.19 4.77
N LEU A 227 2.61 -0.58 5.74
CA LEU A 227 3.09 -1.95 5.51
C LEU A 227 1.95 -2.95 5.26
N GLU A 228 0.72 -2.61 5.65
CA GLU A 228 -0.49 -3.37 5.33
C GLU A 228 -0.99 -3.12 3.90
N HIS A 229 -0.48 -2.11 3.17
CA HIS A 229 -0.90 -1.91 1.79
C HIS A 229 -0.40 -3.01 0.85
N LYS A 230 -1.15 -3.21 -0.24
CA LYS A 230 -0.69 -3.97 -1.40
C LYS A 230 0.07 -3.03 -2.33
N PHE A 231 1.29 -3.40 -2.71
CA PHE A 231 2.09 -2.63 -3.64
C PHE A 231 2.05 -3.26 -5.03
N LEU A 232 2.09 -2.43 -6.06
CA LEU A 232 2.46 -2.86 -7.41
C LEU A 232 3.88 -2.34 -7.69
N PHE A 233 4.87 -3.23 -7.67
CA PHE A 233 6.24 -2.88 -7.98
C PHE A 233 6.45 -2.92 -9.49
N ALA A 234 6.72 -1.77 -10.10
CA ALA A 234 7.10 -1.65 -11.51
C ALA A 234 8.60 -1.36 -11.60
N VAL A 235 9.35 -2.25 -12.26
CA VAL A 235 10.81 -2.25 -12.20
C VAL A 235 11.40 -1.80 -13.53
N PHE A 236 12.29 -0.80 -13.46
CA PHE A 236 13.15 -0.38 -14.56
C PHE A 236 14.61 -0.69 -14.21
N GLU A 237 15.32 -1.36 -15.10
CA GLU A 237 16.76 -1.57 -14.98
C GLU A 237 17.51 -0.51 -15.77
N GLU A 238 18.42 0.20 -15.11
CA GLU A 238 19.36 1.12 -15.74
C GLU A 238 20.63 0.36 -16.14
N LYS A 239 20.96 0.44 -17.42
CA LYS A 239 22.18 -0.08 -18.03
C LYS A 239 23.35 0.90 -17.85
N ASP A 240 24.55 0.42 -18.11
CA ASP A 240 25.79 1.20 -17.90
C ASP A 240 25.87 2.43 -18.82
N ASP A 241 25.22 2.39 -19.99
CA ASP A 241 25.08 3.50 -20.93
C ASP A 241 23.95 4.49 -20.56
N GLY A 242 23.26 4.25 -19.44
CA GLY A 242 22.13 5.06 -18.96
C GLY A 242 20.78 4.68 -19.56
N GLU A 243 20.71 3.67 -20.44
CA GLU A 243 19.44 3.19 -20.98
C GLU A 243 18.59 2.50 -19.89
N MET A 244 17.28 2.77 -19.91
CA MET A 244 16.32 2.22 -18.97
C MET A 244 15.43 1.20 -19.65
N ILE A 245 15.47 -0.04 -19.17
CA ILE A 245 14.69 -1.16 -19.69
C ILE A 245 13.61 -1.55 -18.69
N PHE A 246 12.37 -1.66 -19.13
CA PHE A 246 11.28 -2.16 -18.28
C PHE A 246 11.42 -3.67 -18.05
N ARG A 247 11.55 -4.08 -16.78
CA ARG A 247 11.71 -5.49 -16.40
C ARG A 247 10.42 -6.19 -16.03
N GLY A 248 9.32 -5.44 -15.93
CA GLY A 248 8.02 -5.95 -15.57
C GLY A 248 7.47 -5.33 -14.29
N ALA A 249 6.31 -5.83 -13.88
CA ALA A 249 5.70 -5.43 -12.64
C ALA A 249 5.02 -6.61 -11.95
N ASN A 250 4.97 -6.56 -10.63
CA ASN A 250 4.33 -7.60 -9.83
C ASN A 250 3.73 -7.00 -8.54
N PHE A 251 2.66 -7.63 -8.07
CA PHE A 251 2.10 -7.31 -6.77
C PHE A 251 3.01 -7.82 -5.67
N TRP A 252 3.10 -7.04 -4.60
CA TRP A 252 3.87 -7.39 -3.43
C TRP A 252 3.15 -6.90 -2.17
N ASN A 253 3.10 -7.77 -1.17
CA ASN A 253 2.70 -7.46 0.18
C ASN A 253 3.88 -7.77 1.08
N MET A 254 4.09 -6.98 2.13
CA MET A 254 5.14 -7.30 3.08
C MET A 254 4.80 -8.62 3.79
N PRO A 255 5.69 -9.64 3.74
CA PRO A 255 5.49 -10.89 4.46
C PRO A 255 5.31 -10.65 5.97
N TYR A 256 4.56 -11.52 6.63
CA TYR A 256 4.26 -11.38 8.07
C TYR A 256 5.53 -11.25 8.92
N GLU A 257 6.49 -12.16 8.73
CA GLU A 257 7.78 -12.13 9.42
C GLU A 257 8.59 -10.85 9.18
N ASP A 258 8.48 -10.27 7.98
CA ASP A 258 9.17 -9.02 7.66
C ASP A 258 8.48 -7.81 8.32
N LYS A 259 7.15 -7.87 8.54
CA LYS A 259 6.42 -6.88 9.35
C LYS A 259 6.83 -6.95 10.83
N LEU A 260 7.12 -8.14 11.37
CA LEU A 260 7.65 -8.28 12.74
C LEU A 260 9.04 -7.65 12.87
N GLU A 261 9.88 -7.73 11.83
CA GLU A 261 11.16 -7.01 11.82
C GLU A 261 10.98 -5.50 11.73
N ALA A 262 10.06 -5.02 10.90
CA ALA A 262 9.73 -3.60 10.83
C ALA A 262 9.14 -3.07 12.16
N GLN A 263 8.35 -3.89 12.86
CA GLN A 263 7.84 -3.58 14.20
C GLN A 263 8.98 -3.31 15.18
N LYS A 264 10.03 -4.15 15.22
CA LYS A 264 11.18 -3.94 16.10
C LYS A 264 11.86 -2.58 15.86
N VAL A 265 11.94 -2.16 14.59
CA VAL A 265 12.47 -0.84 14.21
C VAL A 265 11.58 0.26 14.75
N TRP A 266 10.26 0.15 14.55
CA TRP A 266 9.30 1.12 15.03
C TRP A 266 9.26 1.22 16.56
N GLU A 267 9.25 0.11 17.28
CA GLU A 267 9.24 0.07 18.74
C GLU A 267 10.50 0.70 19.32
N LYS A 268 11.67 0.40 18.74
CA LYS A 268 12.93 1.05 19.12
C LYS A 268 12.90 2.54 18.81
N THR A 269 12.29 2.95 17.70
CA THR A 269 12.09 4.39 17.40
C THR A 269 11.22 5.06 18.45
N LYS A 270 10.05 4.49 18.80
CA LYS A 270 9.17 4.99 19.86
C LYS A 270 9.90 5.08 21.19
N SER A 271 10.61 4.03 21.60
CA SER A 271 11.33 4.02 22.87
C SER A 271 12.41 5.11 22.94
N GLN A 272 13.22 5.27 21.89
CA GLN A 272 14.27 6.30 21.83
C GLN A 272 13.69 7.71 21.87
N ILE A 273 12.54 7.94 21.22
CA ILE A 273 11.86 9.24 21.26
C ILE A 273 11.36 9.54 22.68
N ILE A 274 10.73 8.58 23.35
CA ILE A 274 10.18 8.76 24.70
C ILE A 274 11.28 9.14 25.71
N VAL A 275 12.44 8.47 25.65
CA VAL A 275 13.56 8.73 26.58
C VAL A 275 14.40 9.95 26.23
N GLY A 276 14.07 10.70 25.16
CA GLY A 276 14.80 11.92 24.77
C GLY A 276 16.02 11.69 23.87
N HIS A 277 16.16 10.49 23.31
CA HIS A 277 17.25 10.09 22.42
C HIS A 277 16.81 10.06 20.94
N ALA A 278 15.89 10.93 20.54
CA ALA A 278 15.38 11.01 19.17
C ALA A 278 16.46 11.34 18.09
N LYS A 279 17.69 11.66 18.50
CA LYS A 279 18.86 11.76 17.60
C LYS A 279 19.36 10.37 17.18
N ASP A 280 19.29 9.39 18.07
CA ASP A 280 19.86 8.04 17.93
C ASP A 280 18.77 7.01 17.58
N LEU A 281 18.26 7.12 16.34
CA LEU A 281 17.24 6.21 15.83
C LEU A 281 17.86 5.03 15.05
N PRO A 282 17.12 3.92 14.87
CA PRO A 282 17.65 2.71 14.25
C PRO A 282 18.29 2.97 12.88
N LYS A 283 19.55 2.59 12.74
CA LYS A 283 20.35 2.71 11.52
C LYS A 283 20.11 1.52 10.60
N LYS A 284 20.42 1.70 9.31
CA LYS A 284 20.34 0.67 8.27
C LYS A 284 21.09 -0.63 8.61
N SER A 285 22.19 -0.55 9.37
CA SER A 285 22.97 -1.71 9.79
C SER A 285 22.34 -2.52 10.93
N GLU A 286 21.35 -1.96 11.63
CA GLU A 286 20.79 -2.56 12.85
C GLU A 286 19.60 -3.49 12.59
N ASN A 287 18.95 -3.37 11.43
CA ASN A 287 17.83 -4.23 11.07
C ASN A 287 17.87 -4.54 9.56
N ARG A 288 17.53 -5.78 9.19
CA ARG A 288 17.59 -6.24 7.80
C ARG A 288 16.52 -5.61 6.91
N VAL A 289 15.35 -5.28 7.45
CA VAL A 289 14.17 -4.83 6.69
C VAL A 289 14.13 -3.31 6.57
N ALA A 290 14.19 -2.59 7.69
CA ALA A 290 13.90 -1.16 7.73
C ALA A 290 14.87 -0.37 8.60
N HIS A 291 14.87 0.96 8.43
CA HIS A 291 15.60 1.89 9.29
C HIS A 291 14.95 3.27 9.32
N VAL A 292 15.49 4.16 10.15
CA VAL A 292 15.08 5.57 10.20
C VAL A 292 16.19 6.48 9.72
N ARG A 293 15.86 7.41 8.83
CA ARG A 293 16.81 8.39 8.27
C ARG A 293 16.10 9.72 8.00
N PRO A 294 16.83 10.87 8.02
CA PRO A 294 16.25 12.15 7.63
C PRO A 294 15.58 12.14 6.26
N HIS A 295 14.44 12.84 6.18
CA HIS A 295 13.69 13.14 4.95
C HIS A 295 13.38 14.65 4.85
N ALA A 296 14.10 15.45 5.63
CA ALA A 296 14.01 16.90 5.66
C ALA A 296 14.62 17.52 4.39
N LYS A 297 14.03 18.62 3.91
CA LYS A 297 14.57 19.38 2.77
C LYS A 297 15.93 20.00 3.09
N ASN A 298 16.12 20.44 4.33
CA ASN A 298 17.34 21.09 4.82
C ASN A 298 17.41 20.97 6.36
N ALA A 299 18.42 21.57 6.97
CA ALA A 299 18.63 21.51 8.42
C ALA A 299 17.57 22.27 9.25
N SER A 300 16.84 23.22 8.65
CA SER A 300 15.77 23.97 9.31
C SER A 300 14.38 23.34 9.15
N ASP A 301 14.24 22.32 8.30
CA ASP A 301 13.02 21.55 8.13
C ASP A 301 12.87 20.52 9.26
N THR A 302 12.47 21.04 10.43
CA THR A 302 12.43 20.35 11.71
C THR A 302 10.99 20.08 12.18
N LEU A 303 10.88 19.25 13.22
CA LEU A 303 9.67 19.04 14.02
C LEU A 303 10.06 19.08 15.50
N ASP A 304 9.12 19.52 16.33
CA ASP A 304 9.26 19.46 17.78
C ASP A 304 9.21 18.02 18.28
N THR A 305 10.00 17.74 19.31
CA THR A 305 10.00 16.46 20.05
C THR A 305 9.23 16.60 21.36
N PRO A 306 8.81 15.48 21.99
CA PRO A 306 8.17 15.52 23.31
C PRO A 306 8.99 16.21 24.41
N GLN A 307 10.32 16.31 24.24
CA GLN A 307 11.22 16.96 25.18
C GLN A 307 11.40 18.47 24.90
N GLY A 308 10.67 19.04 23.94
CA GLY A 308 10.73 20.46 23.61
C GLY A 308 11.95 20.87 22.78
N ILE A 309 12.72 19.92 22.23
CA ILE A 309 13.79 20.22 21.28
C ILE A 309 13.31 20.02 19.84
N GLN A 310 13.89 20.76 18.90
CA GLN A 310 13.64 20.59 17.47
C GLN A 310 14.66 19.68 16.81
N LEU A 311 14.18 18.73 16.03
CA LEU A 311 15.02 17.83 15.23
C LEU A 311 14.52 17.79 13.78
N VAL A 312 15.45 17.59 12.84
CA VAL A 312 15.11 17.43 11.42
C VAL A 312 14.06 16.35 11.22
N LYS A 313 13.18 16.53 10.23
CA LYS A 313 12.19 15.50 9.85
C LYS A 313 12.86 14.19 9.48
N LYS A 314 12.36 13.09 10.04
CA LYS A 314 12.81 11.72 9.76
C LYS A 314 11.64 10.87 9.31
N CYS A 315 11.93 9.83 8.55
CA CYS A 315 10.94 8.84 8.15
C CYS A 315 11.50 7.42 8.24
N PHE A 316 10.60 6.45 8.16
CA PHE A 316 10.97 5.05 7.97
C PHE A 316 11.32 4.78 6.51
N TRP A 317 12.29 3.89 6.32
CA TRP A 317 12.75 3.44 5.01
C TRP A 317 12.81 1.93 4.99
N LEU A 318 12.46 1.30 3.86
CA LEU A 318 12.86 -0.07 3.58
C LEU A 318 14.26 -0.08 2.98
N ASN A 319 15.08 -1.00 3.50
CA ASN A 319 16.45 -1.17 3.05
C ASN A 319 16.48 -1.64 1.59
N SER A 320 17.35 -1.04 0.78
CA SER A 320 17.55 -1.41 -0.62
C SER A 320 18.02 -2.85 -0.77
N SER A 321 18.78 -3.39 0.19
CA SER A 321 19.15 -4.80 0.25
C SER A 321 17.96 -5.73 0.48
N TYR A 322 17.00 -5.31 1.32
CA TYR A 322 15.75 -6.04 1.52
C TYR A 322 14.87 -5.96 0.27
N ILE A 323 14.67 -4.78 -0.30
CA ILE A 323 13.92 -4.64 -1.55
C ILE A 323 14.58 -5.48 -2.66
N GLN A 324 15.91 -5.52 -2.74
CA GLN A 324 16.62 -6.38 -3.69
C GLN A 324 16.26 -7.86 -3.50
N SER A 325 16.24 -8.37 -2.26
CA SER A 325 15.92 -9.79 -2.02
C SER A 325 14.48 -10.11 -2.41
N GLN A 326 13.54 -9.21 -2.11
CA GLN A 326 12.14 -9.33 -2.51
C GLN A 326 12.00 -9.31 -4.04
N LEU A 327 12.62 -8.35 -4.73
CA LEU A 327 12.60 -8.28 -6.20
C LEU A 327 13.19 -9.53 -6.83
N ARG A 328 14.31 -10.03 -6.30
CA ARG A 328 14.93 -11.26 -6.79
C ARG A 328 14.04 -12.48 -6.58
N GLN A 329 13.16 -12.52 -5.58
CA GLN A 329 12.19 -13.61 -5.41
C GLN A 329 11.01 -13.46 -6.37
N ILE A 330 10.50 -12.24 -6.52
CA ILE A 330 9.34 -11.91 -7.36
C ILE A 330 9.62 -12.12 -8.85
N PHE A 331 10.83 -11.75 -9.30
CA PHE A 331 11.23 -11.80 -10.70
C PHE A 331 12.17 -12.99 -10.99
N LYS A 332 12.14 -14.07 -10.18
CA LYS A 332 12.81 -15.32 -10.56
C LYS A 332 12.21 -15.83 -11.86
N SER A 333 12.98 -15.74 -12.91
CA SER A 333 12.85 -16.55 -14.12
C SER A 333 13.49 -17.90 -13.88
#